data_AF-A0A1G1BC25-F1
#
_entry.id   AF-A0A1G1BC25-F1
#
_cell.length_a   1.000
_cell.length_b   1.000
_cell.length_c   1.000
_cell.angle_alpha   90.00
_cell.angle_beta   90.00
_cell.angle_gamma   90.00
#
_symmetry.space_group_name_H-M   'P 1'
#
loop_
_entity.id
_entity.type
_entity.pdbx_description
1 polymer ?
#
loop_
_entity_poly.entity_id
_entity_poly.type
_entity_poly.pdbx_seq_one_letter_code
_entity_poly.pdbx_strand_id
1 'polypeptide(L)'
;MKIKFLITFLGLIIVSAITAQDQVSLLEIDKVKEYLALSDKQYKTINAPLGQIKGILEEDKKIISELKERFKNGDEPGFFEKIKVKRGRDNRVDKIEDLLEEIEDQLNDEQKIKYKNIKKPVLKSLNKKELTK
;
A
#
# COMPACT_ATOMS: atom_id res chain seq x y z
N MET A 1 30.12 44.44 35.21
CA MET A 1 28.65 44.25 35.25
C MET A 1 28.27 43.17 34.24
N LYS A 2 27.41 42.23 34.66
CA LYS A 2 26.89 41.07 33.92
C LYS A 2 26.24 41.55 32.60
N ILE A 3 26.28 40.82 31.48
CA ILE A 3 25.33 39.75 31.15
C ILE A 3 25.86 38.98 29.93
N LYS A 4 25.84 37.65 30.06
CA LYS A 4 25.97 36.64 29.00
C LYS A 4 24.68 36.59 28.19
N PHE A 5 24.73 36.56 26.86
CA PHE A 5 23.72 35.80 26.09
C PHE A 5 24.35 35.22 24.81
N LEU A 6 24.64 33.94 24.94
CA LEU A 6 24.81 32.95 23.90
C LEU A 6 23.43 32.74 23.25
N ILE A 7 23.31 32.93 21.94
CA ILE A 7 22.18 32.37 21.18
C ILE A 7 22.73 31.64 19.97
N THR A 8 22.99 30.37 20.19
CA THR A 8 23.12 29.32 19.19
C THR A 8 21.82 29.19 18.42
N PHE A 9 21.76 29.73 17.20
CA PHE A 9 20.76 29.30 16.21
C PHE A 9 21.29 28.02 15.56
N LEU A 10 21.15 26.89 16.27
CA LEU A 10 21.16 25.57 15.64
C LEU A 10 19.78 25.39 14.99
N GLY A 11 19.57 26.09 13.88
CA GLY A 11 18.47 25.81 12.97
C GLY A 11 18.73 24.45 12.37
N LEU A 12 18.28 23.39 13.05
CA LEU A 12 18.20 22.05 12.51
C LEU A 12 17.11 22.08 11.43
N ILE A 13 17.44 22.68 10.29
CA ILE A 13 16.73 22.45 9.04
C ILE A 13 17.10 21.01 8.71
N ILE A 14 16.30 20.06 9.22
CA ILE A 14 16.21 18.76 8.60
C ILE A 14 15.56 19.06 7.26
N VAL A 15 16.39 19.47 6.30
CA VAL A 15 16.13 19.23 4.89
C VAL A 15 16.04 17.72 4.83
N SER A 16 14.83 17.19 4.95
CA SER A 16 14.55 15.82 4.53
C SER A 16 14.77 15.84 3.02
N ALA A 17 16.05 15.72 2.65
CA ALA A 17 16.45 15.23 1.35
C ALA A 17 15.77 13.85 1.28
N ILE A 18 14.60 13.83 0.64
CA ILE A 18 13.98 12.60 0.19
C ILE A 18 14.88 12.12 -0.95
N THR A 19 16.03 11.58 -0.55
CA THR A 19 16.78 10.66 -1.37
C THR A 19 15.81 9.54 -1.72
N ALA A 20 15.94 8.97 -2.92
CA ALA A 20 15.19 7.78 -3.36
C ALA A 20 15.60 6.52 -2.56
N GLN A 21 15.82 6.68 -1.25
CA GLN A 21 16.13 5.65 -0.29
C GLN A 21 14.84 4.84 -0.09
N ASP A 22 14.89 3.58 -0.52
CA ASP A 22 13.84 2.57 -0.52
C ASP A 22 12.60 2.95 0.30
N GLN A 23 11.59 3.47 -0.40
CA GLN A 23 10.29 3.78 0.21
C GLN A 23 9.72 2.50 0.83
N VAL A 24 9.51 2.51 2.15
CA VAL A 24 8.99 1.35 2.90
C VAL A 24 7.66 0.91 2.28
N SER A 25 7.55 -0.38 1.94
CA SER A 25 6.32 -0.96 1.41
C SER A 25 5.44 -1.45 2.55
N LEU A 26 4.13 -1.17 2.50
CA LEU A 26 3.20 -1.67 3.51
C LEU A 26 3.17 -3.20 3.59
N LEU A 27 3.50 -3.88 2.48
CA LEU A 27 3.55 -5.35 2.41
C LEU A 27 4.73 -5.96 3.21
N GLU A 28 5.73 -5.15 3.57
CA GLU A 28 6.91 -5.52 4.35
C GLU A 28 6.71 -5.17 5.83
N ILE A 29 5.84 -5.93 6.51
CA ILE A 29 5.33 -5.56 7.85
C ILE A 29 6.43 -5.36 8.90
N ASP A 30 7.54 -6.08 8.83
CA ASP A 30 8.67 -5.90 9.76
C ASP A 30 9.33 -4.54 9.58
N LYS A 31 9.54 -4.09 8.33
CA LYS A 31 10.07 -2.74 8.05
C LYS A 31 9.07 -1.66 8.44
N VAL A 32 7.78 -1.92 8.25
CA VAL A 32 6.70 -1.01 8.70
C VAL A 32 6.69 -0.88 10.22
N LYS A 33 6.88 -1.99 10.94
CA LYS A 33 6.99 -2.03 12.41
C LYS A 33 8.09 -1.09 12.89
N GLU A 34 9.27 -1.22 12.32
CA GLU A 34 10.43 -0.40 12.65
C GLU A 34 10.21 1.07 12.26
N TYR A 35 9.75 1.34 11.03
CA TYR A 35 9.58 2.68 10.50
C TYR A 35 8.52 3.51 11.26
N LEU A 36 7.39 2.89 11.59
CA LEU A 36 6.30 3.52 12.35
C LEU A 36 6.48 3.37 13.87
N ALA A 37 7.52 2.67 14.33
CA ALA A 37 7.70 2.29 15.74
C ALA A 37 6.40 1.69 16.33
N LEU A 38 5.83 0.69 15.65
CA LEU A 38 4.58 0.07 16.07
C LEU A 38 4.79 -0.70 17.39
N SER A 39 3.85 -0.54 18.32
CA SER A 39 3.76 -1.44 19.46
C SER A 39 3.46 -2.87 19.01
N ASP A 40 3.79 -3.88 19.82
CA ASP A 40 3.45 -5.27 19.51
C ASP A 40 1.94 -5.50 19.36
N LYS A 41 1.13 -4.70 20.06
CA LYS A 41 -0.33 -4.72 19.91
C LYS A 41 -0.73 -4.20 18.52
N GLN A 42 -0.26 -3.01 18.13
CA GLN A 42 -0.55 -2.46 16.80
C GLN A 42 -0.05 -3.37 15.68
N TYR A 43 1.17 -3.92 15.82
CA TYR A 43 1.74 -4.87 14.88
C TYR A 43 0.82 -6.08 14.66
N LYS A 44 0.33 -6.69 15.74
CA LYS A 44 -0.60 -7.83 15.67
C LYS A 44 -1.92 -7.44 15.01
N THR A 45 -2.50 -6.30 15.38
CA THR A 45 -3.77 -5.83 14.83
C THR A 45 -3.66 -5.50 13.35
N ILE A 46 -2.57 -4.85 12.92
CA ILE A 46 -2.33 -4.46 11.51
C ILE A 46 -1.99 -5.68 10.63
N ASN A 47 -1.36 -6.71 11.19
CA ASN A 47 -0.95 -7.88 10.41
C ASN A 47 -2.16 -8.65 9.83
N ALA A 48 -3.31 -8.65 10.51
CA ALA A 48 -4.53 -9.29 10.03
C ALA A 48 -5.10 -8.66 8.73
N PRO A 49 -5.45 -7.36 8.68
CA PRO A 49 -5.91 -6.71 7.46
C PRO A 49 -4.82 -6.73 6.37
N LEU A 50 -3.54 -6.63 6.72
CA LEU A 50 -2.46 -6.77 5.75
C LEU A 50 -2.41 -8.16 5.12
N GLY A 51 -2.66 -9.21 5.90
CA GLY A 51 -2.80 -10.58 5.39
C GLY A 51 -3.95 -10.70 4.39
N GLN A 52 -5.08 -10.04 4.67
CA GLN A 52 -6.22 -10.01 3.73
C GLN A 52 -5.86 -9.28 2.43
N ILE A 53 -5.18 -8.14 2.50
CA ILE A 53 -4.71 -7.42 1.32
C ILE A 53 -3.81 -8.32 0.47
N LYS A 54 -2.85 -9.02 1.08
CA LYS A 54 -1.98 -9.98 0.37
C LYS A 54 -2.78 -11.08 -0.33
N GLY A 55 -3.81 -11.62 0.33
CA GLY A 55 -4.72 -12.59 -0.26
C GLY A 55 -5.47 -12.05 -1.48
N ILE A 56 -6.01 -10.83 -1.39
CA ILE A 56 -6.71 -10.16 -2.50
C ILE A 56 -5.77 -9.95 -3.70
N LEU A 57 -4.52 -9.53 -3.45
CA LEU A 57 -3.53 -9.31 -4.50
C LEU A 57 -3.15 -10.61 -5.23
N GLU A 58 -2.95 -11.70 -4.49
CA GLU A 58 -2.64 -13.00 -5.10
C GLU A 58 -3.83 -13.60 -5.85
N GLU A 59 -5.05 -13.47 -5.32
CA GLU A 59 -6.27 -13.86 -6.03
C GLU A 59 -6.42 -13.10 -7.35
N ASP A 60 -6.27 -11.77 -7.31
CA ASP A 60 -6.37 -10.94 -8.50
C ASP A 60 -5.30 -11.31 -9.54
N LYS A 61 -4.05 -11.50 -9.10
CA LYS A 61 -2.95 -11.95 -9.96
C LYS A 61 -3.24 -13.29 -10.62
N LYS A 62 -3.83 -14.25 -9.89
CA LYS A 62 -4.27 -15.53 -10.44
C LYS A 62 -5.33 -15.35 -11.53
N ILE A 63 -6.39 -14.58 -11.26
CA ILE A 63 -7.45 -14.28 -12.24
C ILE A 63 -6.87 -13.65 -13.50
N ILE A 64 -5.97 -12.66 -13.37
CA ILE A 64 -5.35 -12.02 -14.54
C ILE A 64 -4.48 -13.01 -15.33
N SER A 65 -3.76 -13.90 -14.64
CA SER A 65 -2.91 -14.89 -15.29
C SER A 65 -3.73 -15.90 -16.10
N GLU A 66 -4.84 -16.38 -15.54
CA GLU A 66 -5.79 -17.27 -16.23
C GLU A 66 -6.42 -16.59 -17.45
N LEU A 67 -6.81 -15.32 -17.33
CA LEU A 67 -7.34 -14.55 -18.46
C LEU A 67 -6.29 -14.40 -19.57
N LYS A 68 -5.05 -14.04 -19.22
CA LYS A 68 -3.95 -13.93 -20.20
C LYS A 68 -3.71 -15.23 -20.94
N GLU A 69 -3.76 -16.37 -20.24
CA GLU A 69 -3.60 -17.68 -20.85
C GLU A 69 -4.73 -17.97 -21.86
N ARG A 70 -5.98 -17.69 -21.48
CA ARG A 70 -7.13 -17.82 -22.38
C ARG A 70 -7.01 -16.93 -23.62
N PHE A 71 -6.58 -15.67 -23.46
CA PHE A 71 -6.30 -14.77 -24.59
C PHE A 71 -5.23 -15.33 -25.52
N LYS A 72 -4.15 -15.92 -25.00
CA LYS A 72 -3.10 -16.56 -25.82
C LYS A 72 -3.60 -17.77 -26.59
N ASN A 73 -4.55 -18.50 -26.01
CA ASN A 73 -5.14 -19.70 -26.61
C ASN A 73 -6.32 -19.40 -27.56
N GLY A 74 -6.66 -18.13 -27.78
CA GLY A 74 -7.78 -17.72 -28.63
C GLY A 74 -9.17 -17.90 -27.99
N ASP A 75 -9.24 -18.27 -26.71
CA ASP A 75 -10.47 -18.38 -25.92
C ASP A 75 -10.77 -17.04 -25.24
N GLU A 76 -10.99 -15.99 -26.04
CA GLU A 76 -11.23 -14.66 -25.49
C GLU A 76 -12.55 -14.63 -24.68
N PRO A 77 -12.52 -14.15 -23.42
CA PRO A 77 -13.72 -14.00 -22.60
C PRO A 77 -14.82 -13.19 -23.29
N GLY A 78 -16.06 -13.66 -23.17
CA GLY A 78 -17.23 -12.96 -23.69
C GLY A 78 -17.46 -11.60 -23.02
N PHE A 79 -18.34 -10.77 -23.60
CA PHE A 79 -18.62 -9.42 -23.08
C PHE A 79 -19.06 -9.41 -21.60
N PHE A 80 -20.01 -10.27 -21.22
CA PHE A 80 -20.49 -10.35 -19.84
C PHE A 80 -19.42 -10.83 -18.87
N GLU A 81 -18.56 -11.75 -19.31
CA GLU A 81 -17.44 -12.24 -18.50
C GLU A 81 -16.42 -11.13 -18.22
N LYS A 82 -16.07 -10.34 -19.24
CA LYS A 82 -15.22 -9.16 -19.08
C LYS A 82 -15.81 -8.15 -18.10
N ILE A 83 -17.11 -7.92 -18.14
CA ILE A 83 -17.79 -7.06 -17.16
C ILE A 83 -17.68 -7.64 -15.75
N LYS A 84 -17.90 -8.95 -15.59
CA LYS A 84 -17.80 -9.64 -14.31
C LYS A 84 -16.38 -9.53 -13.74
N VAL A 85 -15.36 -9.75 -14.56
CA VAL A 85 -13.95 -9.61 -14.17
C VAL A 85 -13.65 -8.17 -13.74
N LYS A 86 -14.09 -7.17 -14.53
CA LYS A 86 -13.89 -5.76 -14.20
C LYS A 86 -14.54 -5.42 -12.86
N ARG A 87 -15.83 -5.72 -12.69
CA ARG A 87 -16.56 -5.45 -11.43
C ARG A 87 -15.95 -6.19 -10.26
N GLY A 88 -15.52 -7.43 -10.45
CA GLY A 88 -14.84 -8.20 -9.41
C GLY A 88 -13.53 -7.52 -8.98
N ARG A 89 -12.78 -6.94 -9.92
CA ARG A 89 -11.57 -6.17 -9.60
C ARG A 89 -11.87 -4.85 -8.93
N ASP A 90 -12.88 -4.11 -9.39
CA ASP A 90 -13.32 -2.86 -8.75
C ASP A 90 -13.69 -3.14 -7.28
N ASN A 91 -14.48 -4.19 -7.00
CA ASN A 91 -14.80 -4.58 -5.61
C ASN A 91 -13.56 -4.95 -4.78
N ARG A 92 -12.52 -5.53 -5.39
CA ARG A 92 -11.25 -5.82 -4.71
C ARG A 92 -10.44 -4.56 -4.43
N VAL A 93 -10.53 -3.54 -5.27
CA VAL A 93 -9.95 -2.21 -5.02
C VAL A 93 -10.61 -1.60 -3.79
N ASP A 94 -11.93 -1.50 -3.79
CA ASP A 94 -12.70 -0.93 -2.68
C ASP A 94 -12.36 -1.64 -1.36
N LYS A 95 -12.32 -2.98 -1.38
CA LYS A 95 -11.94 -3.76 -0.18
C LYS A 95 -10.51 -3.51 0.28
N ILE A 96 -9.56 -3.28 -0.63
CA ILE A 96 -8.19 -2.89 -0.23
C ILE A 96 -8.21 -1.51 0.40
N GLU A 97 -8.97 -0.56 -0.13
CA GLU A 97 -9.08 0.79 0.44
C GLU A 97 -9.68 0.75 1.86
N ASP A 98 -10.75 -0.01 2.07
CA ASP A 98 -11.34 -0.24 3.40
C ASP A 98 -10.31 -0.81 4.40
N LEU A 99 -9.54 -1.81 3.98
CA LEU A 99 -8.50 -2.43 4.81
C LEU A 99 -7.33 -1.48 5.09
N LEU A 100 -7.02 -0.57 4.17
CA LEU A 100 -6.00 0.47 4.38
C LEU A 100 -6.48 1.51 5.39
N GLU A 101 -7.75 1.89 5.36
CA GLU A 101 -8.37 2.77 6.36
C GLU A 101 -8.36 2.09 7.75
N GLU A 102 -8.72 0.82 7.84
CA GLU A 102 -8.66 0.05 9.10
C GLU A 102 -7.24 0.03 9.69
N ILE A 103 -6.21 -0.11 8.84
CA ILE A 103 -4.80 -0.02 9.27
C ILE A 103 -4.47 1.38 9.77
N GLU A 104 -4.88 2.42 9.04
CA GLU A 104 -4.62 3.82 9.40
C GLU A 104 -5.27 4.19 10.75
N ASP A 105 -6.45 3.66 11.05
CA ASP A 105 -7.16 3.88 12.32
C ASP A 105 -6.45 3.30 13.55
N GLN A 106 -5.55 2.33 13.37
CA GLN A 106 -4.72 1.80 14.46
C GLN A 106 -3.53 2.69 14.81
N LEU A 107 -3.28 3.75 14.03
CA LEU A 107 -2.11 4.62 14.17
C LEU A 107 -2.45 5.89 14.95
N ASN A 108 -1.49 6.36 15.73
CA ASN A 108 -1.56 7.70 16.32
C ASN A 108 -1.17 8.79 15.30
N ASP A 109 -1.35 10.06 15.66
CA ASP A 109 -1.13 11.18 14.74
C ASP A 109 0.30 11.24 14.16
N GLU A 110 1.32 10.98 14.99
CA GLU A 110 2.73 10.95 14.53
C GLU A 110 2.97 9.80 13.53
N GLN A 111 2.39 8.64 13.80
CA GLN A 111 2.46 7.47 12.93
C GLN A 111 1.71 7.71 11.62
N LYS A 112 0.54 8.37 11.65
CA LYS A 112 -0.24 8.72 10.45
C LYS A 112 0.54 9.64 9.51
N ILE A 113 1.33 10.58 10.04
CA ILE A 113 2.21 11.44 9.22
C ILE A 113 3.23 10.58 8.46
N LYS A 114 3.87 9.62 9.13
CA LYS A 114 4.83 8.70 8.50
C LYS A 114 4.15 7.73 7.54
N TYR A 115 2.97 7.25 7.89
CA TYR A 115 2.19 6.28 7.10
C TYR A 115 1.87 6.80 5.69
N LYS A 116 1.66 8.12 5.52
CA LYS A 116 1.47 8.76 4.21
C LYS A 116 2.64 8.54 3.25
N ASN A 117 3.85 8.33 3.78
CA ASN A 117 5.06 8.11 2.99
C ASN A 117 5.33 6.62 2.72
N ILE A 118 4.54 5.70 3.29
CA ILE A 118 4.65 4.27 3.01
C ILE A 118 4.00 3.98 1.66
N LYS A 119 4.65 3.14 0.85
CA LYS A 119 4.09 2.65 -0.41
C LYS A 119 2.93 1.70 -0.13
N LYS A 120 1.72 2.16 -0.44
CA LYS A 120 0.48 1.37 -0.31
C LYS A 120 0.33 0.39 -1.49
N PRO A 121 -0.16 -0.84 -1.27
CA PRO A 121 -0.58 -1.72 -2.34
C PRO A 121 -1.80 -1.12 -3.04
N VAL A 122 -1.80 -1.15 -4.37
CA VAL A 122 -2.91 -0.64 -5.19
C VAL A 122 -3.14 -1.59 -6.34
N LEU A 123 -4.40 -1.95 -6.56
CA LEU A 123 -4.85 -2.60 -7.78
C LEU A 123 -5.26 -1.52 -8.77
N LYS A 124 -4.53 -1.39 -9.88
CA LYS A 124 -4.94 -0.50 -10.97
C LYS A 124 -6.18 -1.07 -11.65
N SER A 125 -7.06 -0.20 -12.14
CA SER A 125 -8.17 -0.60 -12.99
C SER A 125 -7.65 -1.37 -14.21
N LEU A 126 -8.33 -2.46 -14.55
CA LEU A 126 -7.97 -3.32 -15.68
C LEU A 126 -8.02 -2.56 -16.99
N ASN A 127 -6.89 -2.49 -17.71
CA ASN A 127 -6.85 -2.01 -19.08
C ASN A 127 -6.80 -3.20 -20.05
N LYS A 128 -7.54 -3.12 -21.17
CA LYS A 128 -7.51 -4.14 -22.24
C LYS A 128 -6.08 -4.49 -22.68
N LYS A 129 -5.18 -3.50 -22.73
CA LYS A 129 -3.77 -3.69 -23.12
C LYS A 129 -2.97 -4.59 -22.16
N GLU A 130 -3.40 -4.72 -20.91
CA GLU A 130 -2.74 -5.56 -19.91
C GLU A 130 -3.11 -7.04 -20.05
N LEU A 131 -4.24 -7.35 -20.70
CA LEU A 131 -4.72 -8.71 -20.91
C LEU A 131 -4.24 -9.32 -22.24
N THR A 132 -3.91 -8.49 -23.22
CA THR A 132 -3.52 -8.91 -24.57
C THR A 132 -2.01 -8.91 -24.82
N LYS A 133 -1.19 -8.61 -23.79
CA LYS A 133 0.28 -8.70 -23.80
C LYS A 133 0.72 -9.92 -22.99
#